data_AF-A0A920TJJ2-F1
#
_entry.id   AF-A0A920TJJ2-F1
#
_cell.length_a   1.000
_cell.length_b   1.000
_cell.length_c   1.000
_cell.angle_alpha   90.00
_cell.angle_beta   90.00
_cell.angle_gamma   90.00
#
_symmetry.space_group_name_H-M   'P 1'
#
loop_
_entity.id
_entity.type
_entity.pdbx_description
1 polymer ?
#
loop_
_entity_poly.entity_id
_entity_poly.type
_entity_poly.pdbx_seq_one_letter_code
_entity_poly.pdbx_strand_id
1 'polypeptide(L)'
;MLEGIHYRLWRLADERHINTIQNVVAGTKAIIADGHHRYKTAYQYAQDHPEINGSDRVMVTMVNAYNDGMHVLPTHRIVFGKPIDDDRFIKKLKGLFDIEKKPSAAKLLNKMDQHRASNTISLGVLTRVGNAYLLRYKGEDNWSSDLSTESQALDVNVLHHLILKPGMWN
;
A
#
# COMPACT_ATOMS: atom_id res chain seq x y z
N MET A 1 -1.72 -12.87 21.81
CA MET A 1 -2.81 -12.03 22.36
C MET A 1 -2.16 -10.82 23.00
N LEU A 2 -2.66 -9.62 22.74
CA LEU A 2 -2.18 -8.40 23.40
C LEU A 2 -2.68 -8.44 24.86
N GLU A 3 -1.76 -8.38 25.84
CA GLU A 3 -2.12 -8.34 27.27
C GLU A 3 -2.99 -7.11 27.57
N GLY A 4 -4.06 -7.29 28.34
CA GLY A 4 -4.92 -6.20 28.81
C GLY A 4 -6.09 -5.79 27.89
N ILE A 5 -6.30 -6.44 26.74
CA ILE A 5 -7.45 -6.15 25.87
C ILE A 5 -8.59 -7.15 26.12
N HIS A 6 -9.76 -6.63 26.50
CA HIS A 6 -10.99 -7.41 26.67
C HIS A 6 -11.93 -7.20 25.50
N TYR A 7 -12.30 -8.31 24.82
CA TYR A 7 -13.31 -8.30 23.77
C TYR A 7 -14.67 -8.70 24.35
N ARG A 8 -15.72 -7.97 23.98
CA ARG A 8 -17.10 -8.32 24.29
C ARG A 8 -17.86 -8.51 23.00
N LEU A 9 -18.59 -9.61 22.91
CA LEU A 9 -19.49 -9.91 21.79
C LEU A 9 -20.91 -9.99 22.35
N TRP A 10 -21.84 -9.31 21.70
CA TRP A 10 -23.26 -9.42 22.01
C TRP A 10 -24.06 -9.37 20.71
N ARG A 11 -25.22 -10.02 20.72
CA ARG A 11 -26.16 -9.98 19.60
C ARG A 11 -26.87 -8.63 19.60
N LEU A 12 -26.83 -7.92 18.48
CA LEU A 12 -27.71 -6.79 18.23
C LEU A 12 -29.00 -7.29 17.58
N ALA A 13 -30.13 -7.22 18.30
CA ALA A 13 -31.44 -7.67 17.81
C ALA A 13 -32.51 -6.57 17.81
N ASP A 14 -32.22 -5.39 18.38
CA ASP A 14 -33.14 -4.25 18.33
C ASP A 14 -33.10 -3.61 16.93
N GLU A 15 -34.21 -3.69 16.21
CA GLU A 15 -34.35 -3.17 14.84
C GLU A 15 -34.03 -1.68 14.74
N ARG A 16 -34.28 -0.88 15.79
CA ARG A 16 -33.99 0.56 15.77
C ARG A 16 -32.49 0.83 15.68
N HIS A 17 -31.70 0.07 16.42
CA HIS A 17 -30.24 0.17 16.36
C HIS A 17 -29.70 -0.34 15.03
N ILE A 18 -30.24 -1.46 14.52
CA ILE A 18 -29.85 -2.02 13.22
C ILE A 18 -30.12 -1.02 12.10
N ASN A 19 -31.33 -0.45 12.05
CA ASN A 19 -31.72 0.53 11.04
C ASN A 19 -30.84 1.78 11.09
N THR A 20 -30.48 2.23 12.29
CA THR A 20 -29.58 3.38 12.48
C THR A 20 -28.20 3.10 11.88
N ILE A 21 -27.62 1.93 12.17
CA ILE A 21 -26.30 1.53 11.62
C ILE A 21 -26.39 1.38 10.10
N GLN A 22 -27.43 0.74 9.57
CA GLN A 22 -27.62 0.57 8.13
C GLN A 22 -27.72 1.91 7.40
N ASN A 23 -28.48 2.88 7.95
CA ASN A 23 -28.60 4.21 7.36
C ASN A 23 -27.28 4.97 7.34
N VAL A 24 -26.48 4.87 8.41
CA VAL A 24 -25.16 5.49 8.47
C VAL A 24 -24.22 4.85 7.44
N VAL A 25 -24.21 3.52 7.32
CA VAL A 25 -23.30 2.81 6.42
C VAL A 25 -23.71 2.96 4.95
N ALA A 26 -25.01 3.00 4.63
CA ALA A 26 -25.51 3.03 3.25
C ALA A 26 -24.96 4.21 2.42
N GLY A 27 -24.70 5.36 3.05
CA GLY A 27 -24.13 6.53 2.39
C GLY A 27 -22.59 6.58 2.38
N THR A 28 -21.91 5.59 2.98
CA THR A 28 -20.45 5.61 3.14
C THR A 28 -19.76 4.82 2.04
N LYS A 29 -18.59 5.32 1.59
CA LYS A 29 -17.66 4.54 0.78
C LYS A 29 -16.72 3.80 1.72
N ALA A 30 -16.75 2.47 1.69
CA ALA A 30 -15.81 1.63 2.41
C ALA A 30 -14.61 1.28 1.51
N ILE A 31 -13.42 1.26 2.10
CA ILE A 31 -12.19 0.78 1.45
C ILE A 31 -11.77 -0.50 2.16
N ILE A 32 -11.41 -1.53 1.39
CA ILE A 32 -10.82 -2.75 1.94
C ILE A 32 -9.38 -2.42 2.35
N ALA A 33 -9.15 -2.14 3.63
CA ALA A 33 -7.80 -1.90 4.14
C ALA A 33 -6.98 -3.19 4.20
N ASP A 34 -7.62 -4.30 4.57
CA ASP A 34 -7.03 -5.63 4.65
C ASP A 34 -8.07 -6.70 4.29
N GLY A 35 -7.62 -7.82 3.74
CA GLY A 35 -8.50 -8.94 3.39
C GLY A 35 -9.01 -8.97 1.95
N HIS A 36 -8.36 -8.30 1.01
CA HIS A 36 -8.71 -8.33 -0.43
C HIS A 36 -8.93 -9.76 -0.97
N HIS A 37 -8.03 -10.69 -0.66
CA HIS A 37 -8.18 -12.10 -1.07
C HIS A 37 -9.36 -12.77 -0.36
N ARG A 38 -9.56 -12.52 0.94
CA ARG A 38 -10.71 -13.04 1.71
C ARG A 38 -12.03 -12.56 1.11
N TYR A 39 -12.12 -11.27 0.79
CA TYR A 39 -13.29 -10.69 0.14
C TYR A 39 -13.51 -11.31 -1.25
N LYS A 40 -12.47 -11.42 -2.08
CA LYS A 40 -12.58 -12.02 -3.42
C LYS A 40 -13.08 -13.46 -3.35
N THR A 41 -12.55 -14.27 -2.43
CA THR A 41 -13.01 -15.65 -2.22
C THR A 41 -14.46 -15.70 -1.75
N ALA A 42 -14.85 -14.86 -0.77
CA ALA A 42 -16.23 -14.80 -0.30
C ALA A 42 -17.20 -14.34 -1.41
N TYR A 43 -16.79 -13.37 -2.22
CA TYR A 43 -17.56 -12.90 -3.36
C TYR A 43 -17.77 -14.01 -4.39
N GLN A 44 -16.70 -14.73 -4.78
CA GLN A 44 -16.83 -15.86 -5.70
C GLN A 44 -17.73 -16.96 -5.12
N TYR A 45 -17.57 -17.28 -3.84
CA TYR A 45 -18.41 -18.26 -3.15
C TYR A 45 -19.90 -17.88 -3.17
N ALA A 46 -20.22 -16.60 -2.97
CA ALA A 46 -21.59 -16.10 -3.08
C ALA A 46 -22.17 -16.27 -4.49
N GLN A 47 -21.35 -16.09 -5.54
CA GLN A 47 -21.75 -16.28 -6.93
C GLN A 47 -21.95 -17.75 -7.28
N ASP A 48 -21.10 -18.63 -6.76
CA ASP A 48 -21.14 -20.07 -7.04
C ASP A 48 -22.26 -20.80 -6.27
N HIS A 49 -22.69 -20.24 -5.13
CA HIS A 49 -23.67 -20.83 -4.22
C HIS A 49 -24.80 -19.86 -3.82
N PRO A 50 -25.56 -19.29 -4.78
CA PRO A 50 -26.67 -18.37 -4.48
C PRO A 50 -27.82 -19.03 -3.71
N GLU A 51 -27.91 -20.37 -3.73
CA GLU A 51 -28.92 -21.16 -3.01
C GLU A 51 -28.66 -21.26 -1.51
N ILE A 52 -27.42 -21.02 -1.06
CA ILE A 52 -27.04 -21.14 0.35
C ILE A 52 -27.34 -19.82 1.07
N ASN A 53 -28.28 -19.85 2.02
CA ASN A 53 -28.61 -18.67 2.82
C ASN A 53 -27.38 -18.13 3.57
N GLY A 54 -27.03 -16.86 3.31
CA GLY A 54 -25.92 -16.15 3.93
C GLY A 54 -24.58 -16.30 3.19
N SER A 55 -24.52 -16.99 2.05
CA SER A 55 -23.31 -17.04 1.20
C SER A 55 -22.88 -15.66 0.69
N ASP A 56 -23.83 -14.72 0.62
CA ASP A 56 -23.65 -13.31 0.26
C ASP A 56 -23.11 -12.41 1.38
N ARG A 57 -22.78 -12.97 2.55
CA ARG A 57 -22.36 -12.21 3.73
C ARG A 57 -20.96 -12.61 4.18
N VAL A 58 -20.17 -11.60 4.52
CA VAL A 58 -18.83 -11.77 5.11
C VAL A 58 -18.70 -10.92 6.36
N MET A 59 -18.06 -11.46 7.39
CA MET A 59 -17.75 -10.71 8.60
C MET A 59 -16.62 -9.73 8.31
N VAL A 60 -16.84 -8.46 8.65
CA VAL A 60 -15.87 -7.38 8.49
C VAL A 60 -15.69 -6.63 9.79
N THR A 61 -14.52 -6.00 9.96
CA THR A 61 -14.30 -4.99 10.99
C THR A 61 -14.28 -3.63 10.31
N MET A 62 -15.18 -2.74 10.72
CA MET A 62 -15.18 -1.36 10.26
C MET A 62 -14.29 -0.53 11.18
N VAL A 63 -13.36 0.21 10.59
CA VAL A 63 -12.47 1.13 11.29
C VAL A 63 -12.63 2.52 10.71
N ASN A 64 -12.59 3.54 11.56
CA ASN A 64 -12.60 4.92 11.08
C ASN A 64 -11.25 5.23 10.42
N ALA A 65 -11.27 5.52 9.12
CA ALA A 65 -10.08 5.85 8.34
C ALA A 65 -9.41 7.17 8.79
N TYR A 66 -10.09 7.99 9.58
CA TYR A 66 -9.55 9.24 10.13
C TYR A 66 -9.18 9.11 11.62
N ASN A 67 -9.09 7.88 12.16
CA ASN A 67 -8.62 7.67 13.51
C ASN A 67 -7.11 7.99 13.59
N ASP A 68 -6.71 8.84 14.53
CA ASP A 68 -5.30 9.26 14.70
C ASP A 68 -4.33 8.09 14.97
N GLY A 69 -4.82 7.00 15.56
CA GLY A 69 -4.05 5.78 15.79
C GLY A 69 -3.90 4.90 14.54
N MET A 70 -4.54 5.24 13.42
CA MET A 70 -4.42 4.49 12.17
C MET A 70 -3.21 4.98 11.38
N HIS A 71 -2.14 4.19 11.40
CA HIS A 71 -0.92 4.46 10.65
C HIS A 71 -0.73 3.46 9.50
N VAL A 72 -0.63 3.96 8.27
CA VAL A 72 -0.16 3.18 7.12
C VAL A 72 1.36 3.31 7.04
N LEU A 73 2.07 2.24 7.36
CA LEU A 73 3.52 2.22 7.33
C LEU A 73 4.06 1.93 5.92
N PRO A 74 5.23 2.46 5.56
CA PRO A 74 5.86 2.17 4.28
C PRO A 74 6.13 0.67 4.09
N THR A 75 5.97 0.21 2.86
CA THR A 75 6.31 -1.17 2.52
C THR A 75 7.73 -1.25 1.98
N HIS A 76 8.61 -1.98 2.66
CA HIS A 76 9.97 -2.24 2.19
C HIS A 76 10.01 -3.48 1.28
N ARG A 77 10.80 -3.42 0.19
CA ARG A 77 11.01 -4.54 -0.74
C ARG A 77 12.48 -4.94 -0.74
N ILE A 78 12.73 -6.24 -0.59
CA ILE A 78 14.07 -6.82 -0.70
C ILE A 78 14.15 -7.55 -2.04
N VAL A 79 15.14 -7.20 -2.86
CA VAL A 79 15.44 -7.89 -4.12
C VAL A 79 16.69 -8.73 -3.92
N PHE A 80 16.58 -10.03 -4.17
CA PHE A 80 17.65 -11.01 -3.98
C PHE A 80 17.58 -12.12 -5.04
N GLY A 81 18.61 -12.97 -5.13
CA GLY A 81 18.63 -14.12 -6.03
C GLY A 81 19.30 -13.91 -7.39
N LYS A 82 19.81 -12.70 -7.66
CA LYS A 82 20.68 -12.40 -8.81
C LYS A 82 21.83 -11.48 -8.38
N PRO A 83 22.99 -11.54 -9.05
CA PRO A 83 24.01 -10.51 -8.91
C PRO A 83 23.41 -9.18 -9.38
N ILE A 84 23.42 -8.17 -8.51
CA ILE A 84 23.01 -6.81 -8.85
C ILE A 84 24.26 -5.96 -8.86
N ASP A 85 24.56 -5.37 -10.01
CA ASP A 85 25.57 -4.32 -10.13
C ASP A 85 24.92 -2.99 -9.73
N ASP A 86 25.34 -2.46 -8.57
CA ASP A 86 24.81 -1.22 -8.00
C ASP A 86 24.97 -0.04 -8.97
N ASP A 87 26.13 0.10 -9.63
CA ASP A 87 26.41 1.23 -10.50
C ASP A 87 25.59 1.16 -11.78
N ARG A 88 25.45 -0.04 -12.36
CA ARG A 88 24.58 -0.27 -13.52
C ARG A 88 23.11 0.01 -13.17
N PHE A 89 22.66 -0.47 -12.02
CA PHE A 89 21.29 -0.26 -11.53
C PHE A 89 20.99 1.24 -11.35
N ILE A 90 21.85 1.96 -10.63
CA ILE A 90 21.71 3.40 -10.41
C ILE A 90 21.79 4.16 -11.75
N LYS A 91 22.68 3.77 -12.67
CA LYS A 91 22.79 4.39 -13.99
C LYS A 91 21.50 4.28 -14.80
N LYS A 92 20.82 3.13 -14.79
CA LYS A 92 19.52 2.95 -15.47
C LYS A 92 18.43 3.87 -14.88
N LEU A 93 18.45 4.09 -13.57
CA LEU A 93 17.47 4.93 -12.88
C LEU A 93 17.64 6.43 -13.18
N LYS A 94 18.83 6.91 -13.56
CA LYS A 94 19.10 8.35 -13.77
C LYS A 94 18.20 9.01 -14.81
N GLY A 95 17.65 8.26 -15.76
CA GLY A 95 16.69 8.79 -16.73
C GLY A 95 15.40 9.25 -16.05
N LEU A 96 14.86 8.39 -15.19
CA LEU A 96 13.54 8.54 -14.55
C LEU A 96 13.58 9.26 -13.19
N PHE A 97 14.73 9.24 -12.52
CA PHE A 97 14.89 9.74 -11.16
C PHE A 97 16.07 10.70 -11.04
N ASP A 98 15.89 11.74 -10.22
CA ASP A 98 17.02 12.43 -9.60
C ASP A 98 17.57 11.55 -8.48
N ILE A 99 18.88 11.32 -8.49
CA ILE A 99 19.52 10.38 -7.56
C ILE A 99 20.54 11.11 -6.71
N GLU A 100 20.37 11.02 -5.39
CA GLU A 100 21.31 11.58 -4.42
C GLU A 100 21.87 10.47 -3.52
N LYS A 101 23.18 10.26 -3.52
CA LYS A 101 23.84 9.33 -2.59
C LYS A 101 23.84 9.93 -1.19
N LYS A 102 23.48 9.14 -0.19
CA LYS A 102 23.46 9.53 1.22
C LYS A 102 24.57 8.82 2.00
N PRO A 103 25.14 9.47 3.04
CA PRO A 103 26.23 8.88 3.82
C PRO A 103 25.84 7.62 4.60
N SER A 104 24.55 7.45 4.92
CA SER A 104 24.06 6.31 5.69
C SER A 104 22.55 6.12 5.49
N ALA A 105 22.05 4.94 5.87
CA ALA A 105 20.62 4.64 5.90
C ALA A 105 19.84 5.61 6.81
N ALA A 106 20.41 5.98 7.97
CA ALA A 106 19.78 6.94 8.88
C ALA A 106 19.62 8.34 8.23
N LYS A 107 20.65 8.81 7.50
CA LYS A 107 20.57 10.09 6.78
C LYS A 107 19.61 10.02 5.60
N LEU A 108 19.47 8.86 4.96
CA LEU A 108 18.46 8.62 3.93
C LEU A 108 17.05 8.72 4.52
N LEU A 109 16.75 7.97 5.58
CA LEU A 109 15.44 7.99 6.23
C LEU A 109 15.05 9.39 6.71
N ASN A 110 15.95 10.09 7.40
CA ASN A 110 15.70 11.47 7.84
C ASN A 110 15.37 12.39 6.65
N LYS A 111 16.03 12.20 5.51
CA LYS A 111 15.77 13.01 4.33
C LYS A 111 14.43 12.65 3.68
N MET A 112 14.06 11.37 3.65
CA MET A 112 12.74 10.93 3.20
C MET A 112 11.62 11.51 4.07
N ASP A 113 11.80 11.53 5.40
CA ASP A 113 10.83 12.13 6.32
C ASP A 113 10.68 13.64 6.10
N GLN A 114 11.78 14.36 5.87
CA GLN A 114 11.74 15.79 5.51
C GLN A 114 10.99 16.06 4.19
N HIS A 115 10.99 15.11 3.27
CA HIS A 115 10.30 15.21 1.98
C HIS A 115 8.90 14.62 2.00
N ARG A 116 8.39 14.15 3.14
CA ARG A 116 7.07 13.50 3.24
C ARG A 116 5.91 14.44 2.89
N ALA A 117 6.09 15.75 3.07
CA ALA A 117 5.14 16.79 2.69
C ALA A 117 5.35 17.32 1.25
N SER A 118 6.36 16.81 0.53
CA SER A 118 6.59 17.15 -0.88
C SER A 118 5.59 16.43 -1.76
N ASN A 119 5.13 17.07 -2.84
CA ASN A 119 4.36 16.40 -3.89
C ASN A 119 5.22 15.51 -4.79
N THR A 120 6.54 15.45 -4.55
CA THR A 120 7.46 14.60 -5.31
C THR A 120 7.59 13.21 -4.69
N ILE A 121 7.27 12.18 -5.46
CA ILE A 121 7.46 10.77 -5.07
C ILE A 121 8.95 10.53 -4.81
N SER A 122 9.26 10.07 -3.60
CA SER A 122 10.63 9.80 -3.15
C SER A 122 10.76 8.34 -2.69
N LEU A 123 11.78 7.65 -3.19
CA LEU A 123 12.09 6.26 -2.85
C LEU A 123 13.49 6.15 -2.25
N GLY A 124 13.66 5.28 -1.27
CA GLY A 124 14.96 4.94 -0.69
C GLY A 124 15.50 3.63 -1.25
N VAL A 125 16.78 3.59 -1.60
CA VAL A 125 17.48 2.37 -1.99
C VAL A 125 18.64 2.14 -1.04
N LEU A 126 18.73 0.92 -0.51
CA LEU A 126 19.89 0.41 0.20
C LEU A 126 20.47 -0.77 -0.58
N THR A 127 21.77 -0.72 -0.82
CA THR A 127 22.47 -1.81 -1.52
C THR A 127 23.18 -2.74 -0.53
N ARG A 128 23.58 -3.92 -1.00
CA ARG A 128 24.23 -4.93 -0.16
C ARG A 128 25.56 -4.44 0.43
N VAL A 129 26.27 -3.56 -0.26
CA VAL A 129 27.54 -2.96 0.23
C VAL A 129 27.32 -1.75 1.14
N GLY A 130 26.07 -1.46 1.52
CA GLY A 130 25.72 -0.40 2.46
C GLY A 130 25.58 0.99 1.82
N ASN A 131 25.58 1.10 0.49
CA ASN A 131 25.29 2.38 -0.15
C ASN A 131 23.81 2.73 0.05
N ALA A 132 23.55 4.01 0.33
CA ALA A 132 22.21 4.57 0.48
C ALA A 132 21.95 5.62 -0.59
N TYR A 133 20.81 5.54 -1.27
CA TYR A 133 20.40 6.49 -2.30
C TYR A 133 18.97 6.98 -2.08
N LEU A 134 18.78 8.28 -2.23
CA LEU A 134 17.47 8.91 -2.37
C LEU A 134 17.17 9.06 -3.86
N LEU A 135 16.06 8.47 -4.31
CA LEU A 135 15.51 8.64 -5.64
C LEU A 135 14.33 9.60 -5.55
N ARG A 136 14.29 10.65 -6.36
CA ARG A 136 13.10 11.50 -6.53
C ARG A 136 12.62 11.34 -7.95
N TYR A 137 11.36 10.93 -8.10
CA TYR A 137 10.77 10.72 -9.41
C TYR A 137 10.63 12.07 -10.14
N LYS A 138 11.06 12.13 -11.40
CA LYS A 138 11.03 13.37 -12.18
C LYS A 138 9.63 13.77 -12.64
N GLY A 139 8.66 12.85 -12.54
CA GLY A 139 7.28 13.09 -12.96
C GLY A 139 7.16 13.05 -14.48
N GLU A 140 6.74 11.91 -15.02
CA GLU A 140 6.21 11.85 -16.38
C GLU A 140 4.70 11.62 -16.27
N ASP A 141 3.90 12.46 -16.89
CA ASP A 141 2.46 12.25 -16.94
C ASP A 141 2.13 11.09 -17.88
N ASN A 142 1.14 10.27 -17.51
CA ASN A 142 0.59 9.20 -18.34
C ASN A 142 1.61 8.12 -18.77
N TRP A 143 2.52 7.74 -17.86
CA TRP A 143 3.49 6.67 -18.10
C TRP A 143 2.84 5.27 -18.23
N SER A 144 1.54 5.13 -17.94
CA SER A 144 0.78 3.89 -18.12
C SER A 144 -0.62 4.15 -18.66
N SER A 145 -1.03 3.41 -19.70
CA SER A 145 -2.40 3.39 -20.23
C SER A 145 -3.39 2.66 -19.32
N ASP A 146 -2.89 1.75 -18.48
CA ASP A 146 -3.71 0.83 -17.69
C ASP A 146 -4.07 1.38 -16.30
N LEU A 147 -3.53 2.54 -15.93
CA LEU A 147 -3.65 3.14 -14.60
C LEU A 147 -4.24 4.53 -14.69
N SER A 148 -5.11 4.90 -13.75
CA SER A 148 -5.57 6.28 -13.60
C SER A 148 -4.42 7.22 -13.22
N THR A 149 -4.58 8.51 -13.45
CA THR A 149 -3.59 9.53 -13.06
C THR A 149 -3.24 9.48 -11.57
N GLU A 150 -4.23 9.27 -10.70
CA GLU A 150 -4.02 9.15 -9.25
C GLU A 150 -3.23 7.88 -8.92
N SER A 151 -3.52 6.78 -9.62
CA SER A 151 -2.79 5.51 -9.44
C SER A 151 -1.34 5.64 -9.89
N GLN A 152 -1.08 6.39 -10.96
CA GLN A 152 0.26 6.68 -11.44
C GLN A 152 1.08 7.55 -10.47
N ALA A 153 0.40 8.34 -9.63
CA ALA A 153 1.01 9.16 -8.59
C ALA A 153 1.32 8.40 -7.28
N LEU A 154 0.98 7.10 -7.19
CA LEU A 154 1.31 6.28 -6.03
C LEU A 154 2.75 5.77 -6.09
N ASP A 155 3.49 5.96 -4.99
CA ASP A 155 4.86 5.51 -4.81
C ASP A 155 5.04 4.00 -5.06
N VAL A 156 4.08 3.19 -4.62
CA VAL A 156 4.05 1.73 -4.83
C VAL A 156 3.97 1.36 -6.30
N ASN A 157 3.22 2.12 -7.10
CA ASN A 157 3.06 1.86 -8.53
C ASN A 157 4.30 2.31 -9.30
N VAL A 158 4.87 3.47 -8.95
CA VAL A 158 6.17 3.91 -9.48
C VAL A 158 7.26 2.89 -9.19
N LEU A 159 7.37 2.40 -7.95
CA LEU A 159 8.31 1.36 -7.57
C LEU A 159 8.08 0.08 -8.38
N HIS A 160 6.85 -0.42 -8.42
CA HIS A 160 6.55 -1.69 -9.06
C HIS A 160 6.77 -1.64 -10.58
N HIS A 161 6.24 -0.63 -11.26
CA HIS A 161 6.24 -0.57 -12.72
C HIS A 161 7.54 -0.04 -13.31
N LEU A 162 8.23 0.89 -12.64
CA LEU A 162 9.43 1.51 -13.21
C LEU A 162 10.73 0.87 -12.71
N ILE A 163 10.70 0.17 -11.57
CA ILE A 163 11.91 -0.44 -10.99
C ILE A 163 11.82 -1.97 -10.98
N LEU A 164 10.74 -2.55 -10.43
CA LEU A 164 10.67 -4.00 -10.21
C LEU A 164 10.31 -4.78 -11.48
N LYS A 165 9.21 -4.42 -12.17
CA LYS A 165 8.65 -5.10 -13.34
C LYS A 165 9.58 -5.11 -14.56
N PRO A 166 10.30 -4.02 -14.92
CA PRO A 166 11.19 -4.02 -16.08
C PRO A 166 12.42 -4.92 -15.89
N GLY A 167 12.66 -5.44 -14.69
CA GLY A 167 13.81 -6.30 -14.43
C GLY A 167 15.14 -5.55 -14.56
N MET A 168 15.25 -4.37 -13.94
CA MET A 168 16.42 -3.48 -14.01
C MET A 168 17.73 -4.10 -13.50
N TRP A 169 17.66 -5.31 -12.94
CA TRP A 169 18.70 -6.07 -12.24
C TRP A 169 19.74 -6.76 -13.12
N ASN A 170 19.49 -6.88 -14.44
CA ASN A 170 20.41 -7.53 -15.38
C ASN A 170 21.44 -6.56 -15.95
#